data_AF-A0A2G9V4S0-F1
#
_entry.id   AF-A0A2G9V4S0-F1
#
_cell.length_a   1.000
_cell.length_b   1.000
_cell.length_c   1.000
_cell.angle_alpha   90.00
_cell.angle_beta   90.00
_cell.angle_gamma   90.00
#
_symmetry.space_group_name_H-M   'P 1'
#
loop_
_entity.id
_entity.type
_entity.pdbx_description
1 polymer ?
#
loop_
_entity_poly.entity_id
_entity_poly.type
_entity_poly.pdbx_seq_one_letter_code
_entity_poly.pdbx_strand_id
1 'polypeptide(L)'
;MQKEFSGGGGVNRFLSFQTSSLREQRFAEGLIAGKLLLKNAGKTCIYSRLKDVQEALGKHLEEMIVLCENLPETATRDELTLLLGSEDLEECLAEGTTYSSPFKVRSAARHVFTEALRVEKFERTCEMRDLFGMGRYFNECHDSCSRDFECSSKAADKLVARCRMARAYGAHVSGWSGTVVALIDDIRPVFLGDNLVYHAFSSSGASVEFLR
;
A
#
# COMPACT_ATOMS: atom_id res chain seq x y z
N MET A 1 -15.89 32.06 -34.77
CA MET A 1 -16.91 31.31 -34.01
C MET A 1 -16.18 30.36 -33.08
N GLN A 2 -15.89 30.85 -31.87
CA GLN A 2 -15.31 30.07 -30.78
C GLN A 2 -16.33 29.02 -30.32
N LYS A 3 -15.85 27.80 -30.06
CA LYS A 3 -16.45 26.91 -29.06
C LYS A 3 -15.32 26.42 -28.17
N GLU A 4 -15.24 27.04 -27.00
CA GLU A 4 -14.54 26.50 -25.84
C GLU A 4 -15.23 25.20 -25.41
N PHE A 5 -14.46 24.16 -25.14
CA PHE A 5 -14.88 23.05 -24.29
C PHE A 5 -13.97 23.05 -23.05
N SER A 6 -14.40 23.81 -22.05
CA SER A 6 -13.90 23.73 -20.68
C SER A 6 -14.71 22.64 -19.96
N GLY A 7 -14.08 21.47 -19.76
CA GLY A 7 -14.75 20.32 -19.15
C GLY A 7 -13.76 19.28 -18.61
N GLY A 8 -12.80 19.70 -17.78
CA GLY A 8 -11.82 18.78 -17.17
C GLY A 8 -11.51 19.00 -15.68
N GLY A 9 -11.96 20.11 -15.07
CA GLY A 9 -11.54 20.49 -13.71
C GLY A 9 -12.26 19.79 -12.56
N GLY A 10 -13.51 19.37 -12.74
CA GLY A 10 -14.34 18.83 -11.65
C GLY A 10 -14.03 17.38 -11.27
N VAL A 11 -13.81 16.52 -12.27
CA VAL A 11 -13.54 15.09 -12.06
C VAL A 11 -12.19 14.87 -11.38
N ASN A 12 -11.17 15.64 -11.77
CA ASN A 12 -9.82 15.50 -11.24
C ASN A 12 -9.71 15.95 -9.77
N ARG A 13 -10.44 17.01 -9.39
CA ARG A 13 -10.51 17.51 -8.01
C ARG A 13 -11.32 16.59 -7.09
N PHE A 14 -12.37 15.97 -7.63
CA PHE A 14 -13.19 14.99 -6.90
C PHE A 14 -12.41 13.68 -6.65
N LEU A 15 -11.70 13.18 -7.66
CA LEU A 15 -10.82 12.01 -7.51
C LEU A 15 -9.66 12.30 -6.55
N SER A 16 -9.04 13.47 -6.60
CA SER A 16 -7.96 13.84 -5.67
C SER A 16 -8.43 13.96 -4.22
N PHE A 17 -9.67 14.43 -4.00
CA PHE A 17 -10.25 14.53 -2.66
C PHE A 17 -10.66 13.15 -2.11
N GLN A 18 -11.14 12.26 -2.99
CA GLN A 18 -11.48 10.90 -2.62
C GLN A 18 -10.24 10.04 -2.33
N THR A 19 -9.11 10.31 -3.00
CA THR A 19 -7.83 9.63 -2.71
C THR A 19 -7.18 10.15 -1.43
N SER A 20 -7.27 11.45 -1.12
CA SER A 20 -6.78 11.98 0.15
C SER A 20 -7.54 11.42 1.35
N SER A 21 -8.87 11.34 1.27
CA SER A 21 -9.68 10.77 2.36
C SER A 21 -9.45 9.28 2.58
N LEU A 22 -9.26 8.49 1.50
CA LEU A 22 -8.93 7.07 1.62
C LEU A 22 -7.52 6.83 2.16
N ARG A 23 -6.55 7.69 1.81
CA ARG A 23 -5.20 7.61 2.36
C ARG A 23 -5.20 7.89 3.86
N GLU A 24 -5.93 8.92 4.29
CA GLU A 24 -6.10 9.25 5.71
C GLU A 24 -6.82 8.13 6.47
N GLN A 25 -7.86 7.53 5.86
CA GLN A 25 -8.55 6.35 6.39
C GLN A 25 -7.58 5.19 6.67
N ARG A 26 -6.76 4.80 5.67
CA ARG A 26 -5.81 3.69 5.81
C ARG A 26 -4.69 3.99 6.80
N PHE A 27 -4.28 5.26 6.89
CA PHE A 27 -3.32 5.70 7.90
C PHE A 27 -3.87 5.54 9.31
N ALA A 28 -5.10 6.02 9.55
CA ALA A 28 -5.78 5.89 10.85
C ALA A 28 -5.96 4.42 11.24
N GLU A 29 -6.38 3.56 10.32
CA GLU A 29 -6.52 2.12 10.58
C GLU A 29 -5.20 1.46 10.99
N GLY A 30 -4.08 1.88 10.40
CA GLY A 30 -2.75 1.44 10.81
C GLY A 30 -2.38 1.88 12.23
N LEU A 31 -2.72 3.12 12.61
CA LEU A 31 -2.50 3.61 13.98
C LEU A 31 -3.38 2.89 15.00
N ILE A 32 -4.67 2.69 14.68
CA ILE A 32 -5.62 1.92 15.49
C ILE A 32 -5.10 0.51 15.72
N ALA A 33 -4.65 -0.16 14.65
CA ALA A 33 -4.06 -1.48 14.75
C ALA A 33 -2.80 -1.49 15.63
N GLY A 34 -1.93 -0.48 15.48
CA GLY A 34 -0.74 -0.31 16.31
C GLY A 34 -1.06 -0.20 17.81
N LYS A 35 -2.00 0.67 18.18
CA LYS A 35 -2.45 0.81 19.57
C LYS A 35 -3.07 -0.49 20.12
N LEU A 36 -3.88 -1.19 19.32
CA LEU A 36 -4.46 -2.47 19.74
C LEU A 36 -3.39 -3.55 19.95
N LEU A 37 -2.38 -3.63 19.08
CA LEU A 37 -1.26 -4.57 19.25
C LEU A 37 -0.46 -4.29 20.54
N LEU A 38 -0.17 -3.01 20.81
CA LEU A 38 0.50 -2.60 22.06
C LEU A 38 -0.34 -2.96 23.29
N LYS A 39 -1.63 -2.64 23.27
CA LYS A 39 -2.57 -2.94 24.36
C LYS A 39 -2.68 -4.44 24.62
N ASN A 40 -2.83 -5.26 23.57
CA ASN A 40 -2.89 -6.72 23.68
C ASN A 40 -1.59 -7.32 24.24
N ALA A 41 -0.45 -6.66 24.01
CA ALA A 41 0.84 -7.06 24.56
C ALA A 41 1.12 -6.47 25.96
N GLY A 42 0.22 -5.66 26.52
CA GLY A 42 0.44 -4.96 27.79
C GLY A 42 1.60 -3.95 27.75
N LYS A 43 1.92 -3.40 26.57
CA LYS A 43 2.99 -2.43 26.37
C LYS A 43 2.42 -1.06 26.00
N THR A 44 3.20 -0.01 26.26
CA THR A 44 2.89 1.36 25.83
C THR A 44 4.03 1.87 24.94
N CYS A 45 3.70 2.71 23.97
CA CYS A 45 4.67 3.38 23.11
C CYS A 45 4.17 4.79 22.81
N ILE A 46 5.09 5.75 22.72
CA ILE A 46 4.79 7.15 22.38
C ILE A 46 4.26 7.23 20.95
N TYR A 47 4.77 6.38 20.05
CA TYR A 47 4.38 6.36 18.65
C TYR A 47 3.61 5.08 18.33
N SER A 48 2.55 5.22 17.53
CA SER A 48 1.66 4.12 17.18
C SER A 48 1.81 3.67 15.72
N ARG A 49 2.83 4.14 15.00
CA ARG A 49 3.10 3.62 13.64
C ARG A 49 3.57 2.18 13.78
N LEU A 50 3.15 1.32 12.84
CA LEU A 50 3.38 -0.11 12.92
C LEU A 50 4.87 -0.50 13.02
N LYS A 51 5.78 0.30 12.44
CA LYS A 51 7.23 0.14 12.64
C LYS A 51 7.64 0.36 14.10
N ASP A 52 7.20 1.45 14.72
CA ASP A 52 7.53 1.77 16.11
C ASP A 52 6.96 0.70 17.06
N VAL A 53 5.76 0.19 16.74
CA VAL A 53 5.12 -0.92 17.46
C VAL A 53 5.97 -2.19 17.36
N GLN A 54 6.42 -2.58 16.16
CA GLN A 54 7.30 -3.72 15.97
C GLN A 54 8.56 -3.61 16.83
N GLU A 55 9.22 -2.45 16.80
CA GLU A 55 10.43 -2.19 17.59
C GLU A 55 10.14 -2.28 19.10
N ALA A 56 9.04 -1.69 19.57
CA ALA A 56 8.63 -1.75 20.97
C ALA A 56 8.27 -3.17 21.44
N LEU A 57 7.67 -3.98 20.55
CA LEU A 57 7.38 -5.38 20.84
C LEU A 57 8.64 -6.25 20.82
N GLY A 58 9.68 -5.85 20.08
CA GLY A 58 10.92 -6.62 19.91
C GLY A 58 10.70 -7.88 19.07
N LYS A 59 9.88 -7.78 18.02
CA LYS A 59 9.38 -8.91 17.22
C LYS A 59 9.82 -8.82 15.77
N HIS A 60 10.06 -9.98 15.17
CA HIS A 60 10.32 -10.07 13.72
C HIS A 60 9.02 -9.84 12.93
N LEU A 61 9.14 -9.47 11.65
CA LEU A 61 7.98 -9.17 10.80
C LEU A 61 7.03 -10.37 10.69
N GLU A 62 7.55 -11.59 10.59
CA GLU A 62 6.74 -12.81 10.58
C GLU A 62 5.91 -12.96 11.85
N GLU A 63 6.48 -12.66 13.02
CA GLU A 63 5.75 -12.69 14.29
C GLU A 63 4.69 -11.59 14.34
N MET A 64 4.99 -10.39 13.84
CA MET A 64 4.03 -9.30 13.75
C MET A 64 2.83 -9.64 12.84
N ILE A 65 3.08 -10.33 11.72
CA ILE A 65 2.03 -10.82 10.83
C ILE A 65 1.12 -11.80 11.56
N VAL A 66 1.68 -12.73 12.34
CA VAL A 66 0.88 -13.66 13.16
C VAL A 66 0.07 -12.90 14.22
N LEU A 67 0.65 -11.87 14.85
CA LEU A 67 -0.07 -11.06 15.85
C LEU A 67 -1.26 -10.30 15.25
N CYS A 68 -1.26 -10.02 13.95
CA CYS A 68 -2.40 -9.37 13.29
C CYS A 68 -3.68 -10.22 13.37
N GLU A 69 -3.59 -11.55 13.47
CA GLU A 69 -4.76 -12.42 13.58
C GLU A 69 -5.58 -12.16 14.87
N ASN A 70 -4.94 -11.57 15.89
CA ASN A 70 -5.59 -11.16 17.14
C ASN A 70 -6.30 -9.79 17.05
N LEU A 71 -6.18 -9.09 15.93
CA LEU A 71 -6.91 -7.85 15.66
C LEU A 71 -8.28 -8.14 15.09
N PRO A 72 -9.30 -7.29 15.30
CA PRO A 72 -10.56 -7.40 14.58
C PRO A 72 -10.35 -7.17 13.07
N GLU A 73 -11.04 -7.93 12.22
CA GLU A 73 -10.99 -7.69 10.76
C GLU A 73 -11.48 -6.28 10.44
N THR A 74 -12.68 -5.98 10.93
CA THR A 74 -13.30 -4.67 10.89
C THR A 74 -13.83 -4.31 12.26
N ALA A 75 -13.81 -3.03 12.61
CA ALA A 75 -14.42 -2.53 13.85
C ALA A 75 -15.10 -1.18 13.64
N THR A 76 -16.27 -1.00 14.25
CA THR A 76 -16.99 0.27 14.32
C THR A 76 -16.31 1.24 15.29
N ARG A 77 -16.66 2.52 15.20
CA ARG A 77 -16.14 3.53 16.14
C ARG A 77 -16.47 3.20 17.60
N ASP A 78 -17.65 2.67 17.87
CA ASP A 78 -18.09 2.33 19.23
C ASP A 78 -17.33 1.12 19.78
N GLU A 79 -17.12 0.09 18.96
CA GLU A 79 -16.30 -1.07 19.33
C GLU A 79 -14.85 -0.66 19.60
N LEU A 80 -14.28 0.22 18.76
CA LEU A 80 -12.93 0.74 18.97
C LEU A 80 -12.83 1.59 20.23
N THR A 81 -13.85 2.40 20.53
CA THR A 81 -13.93 3.18 21.77
C THR A 81 -13.94 2.27 22.99
N LEU A 82 -14.65 1.14 22.93
CA LEU A 82 -14.66 0.14 24.01
C LEU A 82 -13.29 -0.58 24.14
N LEU A 83 -12.65 -0.89 23.01
CA LEU A 83 -11.40 -1.64 22.97
C LEU A 83 -10.19 -0.78 23.36
N LEU A 84 -10.11 0.47 22.92
CA LEU A 84 -8.98 1.37 23.14
C LEU A 84 -9.26 2.38 24.25
N GLY A 85 -10.43 3.02 24.21
CA GLY A 85 -10.76 4.24 24.93
C GLY A 85 -10.92 5.40 23.96
N SER A 86 -11.76 6.40 24.30
CA SER A 86 -12.05 7.53 23.41
C SER A 86 -10.81 8.35 23.08
N GLU A 87 -9.98 8.65 24.07
CA GLU A 87 -8.77 9.47 23.93
C GLU A 87 -7.77 8.80 22.96
N ASP A 88 -7.45 7.52 23.19
CA ASP A 88 -6.57 6.74 22.32
C ASP A 88 -7.09 6.62 20.88
N LEU A 89 -8.41 6.50 20.70
CA LEU A 89 -9.02 6.45 19.38
C LEU A 89 -8.95 7.81 18.69
N GLU A 90 -9.23 8.90 19.40
CA GLU A 90 -9.17 10.27 18.86
C GLU A 90 -7.77 10.65 18.42
N GLU A 91 -6.72 10.24 19.15
CA GLU A 91 -5.32 10.42 18.73
C GLU A 91 -4.98 9.75 17.38
N CYS A 92 -5.72 8.70 16.99
CA CYS A 92 -5.52 8.02 15.70
C CYS A 92 -6.18 8.74 14.52
N LEU A 93 -7.06 9.70 14.79
CA LEU A 93 -7.92 10.33 13.79
C LEU A 93 -7.51 11.79 13.62
N ALA A 94 -7.19 12.18 12.38
CA ALA A 94 -6.81 13.55 12.07
C ALA A 94 -8.01 14.50 12.23
N GLU A 95 -7.77 15.66 12.84
CA GLU A 95 -8.77 16.72 12.96
C GLU A 95 -9.25 17.19 11.58
N GLY A 96 -10.56 17.40 11.44
CA GLY A 96 -11.16 17.87 10.20
C GLY A 96 -11.33 16.79 9.12
N THR A 97 -10.87 15.56 9.34
CA THR A 97 -11.08 14.44 8.43
C THR A 97 -12.34 13.66 8.79
N THR A 98 -13.16 13.36 7.76
CA THR A 98 -14.30 12.44 7.91
C THR A 98 -13.86 11.02 7.62
N TYR A 99 -14.05 10.13 8.60
CA TYR A 99 -13.72 8.71 8.49
C TYR A 99 -14.94 7.85 8.22
N SER A 100 -14.77 6.81 7.43
CA SER A 100 -15.79 5.80 7.20
C SER A 100 -15.72 4.71 8.28
N SER A 101 -16.89 4.31 8.78
CA SER A 101 -17.04 3.16 9.69
C SER A 101 -17.80 2.05 8.94
N PRO A 102 -17.39 0.77 9.07
CA PRO A 102 -16.33 0.27 9.96
C PRO A 102 -14.91 0.46 9.40
N PHE A 103 -13.94 0.50 10.31
CA PHE A 103 -12.49 0.57 10.05
C PHE A 103 -11.92 -0.82 9.75
N LYS A 104 -11.03 -0.95 8.76
CA LYS A 104 -10.37 -2.21 8.37
C LYS A 104 -9.03 -2.42 9.08
N VAL A 105 -9.09 -2.80 10.35
CA VAL A 105 -7.94 -2.82 11.25
C VAL A 105 -6.93 -3.92 10.88
N ARG A 106 -7.38 -5.19 10.81
CA ARG A 106 -6.47 -6.32 10.55
C ARG A 106 -5.82 -6.23 9.19
N SER A 107 -6.60 -6.00 8.13
CA SER A 107 -6.07 -6.01 6.77
C SER A 107 -5.07 -4.89 6.54
N ALA A 108 -5.26 -3.71 7.14
CA ALA A 108 -4.32 -2.60 7.08
C ALA A 108 -2.98 -2.96 7.73
N ALA A 109 -2.99 -3.52 8.95
CA ALA A 109 -1.75 -3.93 9.63
C ALA A 109 -1.05 -5.08 8.91
N ARG A 110 -1.80 -6.11 8.52
CA ARG A 110 -1.28 -7.25 7.76
C ARG A 110 -0.62 -6.78 6.46
N HIS A 111 -1.24 -5.87 5.73
CA HIS A 111 -0.65 -5.30 4.52
C HIS A 111 0.71 -4.66 4.81
N VAL A 112 0.79 -3.76 5.80
CA VAL A 112 2.03 -3.03 6.10
C VAL A 112 3.16 -3.97 6.52
N PHE A 113 2.91 -4.91 7.44
CA PHE A 113 3.96 -5.85 7.87
C PHE A 113 4.35 -6.83 6.75
N THR A 114 3.39 -7.32 5.97
CA THR A 114 3.70 -8.20 4.83
C THR A 114 4.46 -7.47 3.73
N GLU A 115 4.18 -6.19 3.49
CA GLU A 115 4.92 -5.38 2.51
C GLU A 115 6.35 -5.10 2.98
N ALA A 116 6.55 -4.75 4.25
CA ALA A 116 7.89 -4.64 4.83
C ALA A 116 8.68 -5.94 4.66
N LEU A 117 8.05 -7.10 4.91
CA LEU A 117 8.70 -8.40 4.74
C LEU A 117 8.97 -8.72 3.26
N ARG A 118 8.08 -8.30 2.35
CA ARG A 118 8.31 -8.44 0.90
C ARG A 118 9.49 -7.60 0.44
N VAL A 119 9.71 -6.41 1.01
CA VAL A 119 10.89 -5.59 0.70
C VAL A 119 12.18 -6.31 1.10
N GLU A 120 12.27 -6.84 2.32
CA GLU A 120 13.46 -7.61 2.77
C GLU A 120 13.71 -8.84 1.87
N LYS A 121 12.65 -9.53 1.48
CA LYS A 121 12.75 -10.69 0.60
C LYS A 121 13.11 -10.31 -0.84
N PHE A 122 12.59 -9.19 -1.34
CA PHE A 122 12.89 -8.66 -2.66
C PHE A 122 14.37 -8.26 -2.76
N GLU A 123 14.91 -7.60 -1.73
CA GLU A 123 16.33 -7.25 -1.62
C GLU A 123 17.22 -8.50 -1.78
N ARG A 124 16.93 -9.57 -1.03
CA ARG A 124 17.65 -10.84 -1.17
C ARG A 124 17.55 -11.43 -2.58
N THR A 125 16.39 -11.35 -3.24
CA THR A 125 16.27 -11.81 -4.63
C THR A 125 17.07 -10.97 -5.61
N CYS A 126 17.23 -9.66 -5.36
CA CYS A 126 18.13 -8.80 -6.13
C CYS A 126 19.58 -9.22 -5.97
N GLU A 127 20.04 -9.49 -4.74
CA GLU A 127 21.40 -9.97 -4.46
C GLU A 127 21.71 -11.28 -5.19
N MET A 128 20.74 -12.19 -5.21
CA MET A 128 20.83 -13.48 -5.92
C MET A 128 20.60 -13.37 -7.44
N ARG A 129 20.20 -12.19 -7.94
CA ARG A 129 19.81 -11.96 -9.34
C ARG A 129 18.68 -12.89 -9.82
N ASP A 130 17.76 -13.22 -8.92
CA ASP A 130 16.60 -14.07 -9.20
C ASP A 130 15.42 -13.24 -9.72
N LEU A 131 15.36 -13.04 -11.04
CA LEU A 131 14.31 -12.27 -11.70
C LEU A 131 12.90 -12.86 -11.49
N PHE A 132 12.79 -14.19 -11.35
CA PHE A 132 11.49 -14.84 -11.10
C PHE A 132 11.03 -14.58 -9.67
N GLY A 133 11.94 -14.65 -8.69
CA GLY A 133 11.67 -14.28 -7.30
C GLY A 133 11.27 -12.81 -7.16
N MET A 134 12.02 -11.90 -7.80
CA MET A 134 11.69 -10.47 -7.85
C MET A 134 10.28 -10.24 -8.44
N GLY A 135 10.00 -10.86 -9.59
CA GLY A 135 8.70 -10.78 -10.26
C GLY A 135 7.55 -11.33 -9.42
N ARG A 136 7.77 -12.42 -8.69
CA ARG A 136 6.80 -12.97 -7.73
C ARG A 136 6.43 -11.92 -6.68
N TYR A 137 7.40 -11.26 -6.05
CA TYR A 137 7.12 -10.26 -5.03
C TYR A 137 6.45 -8.99 -5.58
N PHE A 138 6.74 -8.57 -6.81
CA PHE A 138 5.94 -7.54 -7.50
C PHE A 138 4.46 -7.98 -7.58
N ASN A 139 4.21 -9.22 -7.99
CA ASN A 139 2.85 -9.69 -8.14
C ASN A 139 2.11 -9.79 -6.79
N GLU A 140 2.76 -10.29 -5.75
CA GLU A 140 2.23 -10.36 -4.38
C GLU A 140 1.97 -8.95 -3.80
N CYS A 141 2.86 -7.99 -4.06
CA CYS A 141 2.67 -6.57 -3.69
C CYS A 141 1.38 -6.03 -4.31
N HIS A 142 1.19 -6.17 -5.62
CA HIS A 142 -0.03 -5.70 -6.29
C HIS A 142 -1.30 -6.33 -5.72
N ASP A 143 -1.26 -7.65 -5.52
CA ASP A 143 -2.37 -8.43 -5.00
C ASP A 143 -2.79 -7.94 -3.60
N SER A 144 -1.82 -7.60 -2.73
CA SER A 144 -2.07 -7.04 -1.40
C SER A 144 -2.55 -5.57 -1.48
N CYS A 145 -1.97 -4.76 -2.35
CA CYS A 145 -2.44 -3.39 -2.63
C CYS A 145 -3.90 -3.36 -3.11
N SER A 146 -4.30 -4.31 -3.96
CA SER A 146 -5.65 -4.40 -4.50
C SER A 146 -6.65 -4.95 -3.47
N ARG A 147 -6.31 -6.04 -2.77
CA ARG A 147 -7.27 -6.76 -1.90
C ARG A 147 -7.20 -6.37 -0.42
N ASP A 148 -6.02 -6.25 0.17
CA ASP A 148 -5.88 -6.04 1.61
C ASP A 148 -5.96 -4.56 1.97
N PHE A 149 -5.30 -3.70 1.17
CA PHE A 149 -5.15 -2.27 1.45
C PHE A 149 -6.06 -1.37 0.59
N GLU A 150 -6.62 -1.93 -0.49
CA GLU A 150 -7.51 -1.23 -1.43
C GLU A 150 -6.94 0.11 -1.94
N CYS A 151 -5.64 0.12 -2.23
CA CYS A 151 -4.94 1.27 -2.82
C CYS A 151 -4.72 1.15 -4.33
N SER A 152 -5.37 0.18 -4.99
CA SER A 152 -5.40 0.05 -6.45
C SER A 152 -6.67 0.63 -7.06
N SER A 153 -6.71 0.69 -8.40
CA SER A 153 -7.92 1.02 -9.16
C SER A 153 -8.15 -0.01 -10.26
N LYS A 154 -9.40 -0.15 -10.73
CA LYS A 154 -9.74 -1.04 -11.85
C LYS A 154 -8.89 -0.79 -13.11
N ALA A 155 -8.46 0.46 -13.33
CA ALA A 155 -7.60 0.80 -14.46
C ALA A 155 -6.16 0.28 -14.24
N ALA A 156 -5.62 0.46 -13.03
CA ALA A 156 -4.30 -0.06 -12.65
C ALA A 156 -4.29 -1.60 -12.64
N ASP A 157 -5.32 -2.25 -12.09
CA ASP A 157 -5.46 -3.71 -12.08
C ASP A 157 -5.44 -4.29 -13.50
N LYS A 158 -6.20 -3.67 -14.42
CA LYS A 158 -6.20 -4.06 -15.84
C LYS A 158 -4.84 -3.88 -16.50
N LEU A 159 -4.11 -2.81 -16.15
CA LEU A 159 -2.78 -2.55 -16.69
C LEU A 159 -1.76 -3.57 -16.16
N VAL A 160 -1.78 -3.88 -14.87
CA VAL A 160 -0.94 -4.94 -14.27
C VAL A 160 -1.24 -6.29 -14.93
N ALA A 161 -2.52 -6.64 -15.10
CA ALA A 161 -2.91 -7.87 -15.78
C ALA A 161 -2.34 -7.94 -17.22
N ARG A 162 -2.40 -6.84 -17.98
CA ARG A 162 -1.77 -6.77 -19.31
C ARG A 162 -0.26 -6.96 -19.25
N CYS A 163 0.44 -6.34 -18.31
CA CYS A 163 1.89 -6.54 -18.16
C CYS A 163 2.23 -8.01 -17.89
N ARG A 164 1.48 -8.67 -17.00
CA ARG A 164 1.63 -10.10 -16.71
C ARG A 164 1.37 -10.96 -17.96
N MET A 165 0.29 -10.68 -18.71
CA MET A 165 -0.03 -11.38 -19.96
C MET A 165 1.03 -11.16 -21.05
N ALA A 166 1.65 -9.99 -21.08
CA ALA A 166 2.76 -9.67 -21.97
C ALA A 166 4.08 -10.36 -21.58
N ARG A 167 4.09 -11.18 -20.51
CA ARG A 167 5.25 -11.92 -19.99
C ARG A 167 6.29 -11.06 -19.25
N ALA A 168 5.87 -9.95 -18.65
CA ALA A 168 6.66 -9.32 -17.60
C ALA A 168 6.88 -10.33 -16.45
N TYR A 169 8.05 -10.29 -15.80
CA TYR A 169 8.35 -11.11 -14.61
C TYR A 169 7.36 -10.81 -13.48
N GLY A 170 7.01 -9.54 -13.32
CA GLY A 170 5.97 -9.10 -12.42
C GLY A 170 5.58 -7.65 -12.67
N ALA A 171 4.42 -7.25 -12.18
CA ALA A 171 3.97 -5.85 -12.24
C ALA A 171 3.10 -5.49 -11.04
N HIS A 172 3.18 -4.24 -10.61
CA HIS A 172 2.38 -3.72 -9.51
C HIS A 172 2.06 -2.24 -9.65
N VAL A 173 1.02 -1.82 -8.93
CA VAL A 173 0.65 -0.41 -8.81
C VAL A 173 1.53 0.25 -7.74
N SER A 174 1.93 1.50 -7.97
CA SER A 174 2.61 2.33 -7.00
C SER A 174 1.60 3.15 -6.18
N GLY A 175 0.98 2.49 -5.19
CA GLY A 175 -0.03 3.09 -4.32
C GLY A 175 -1.20 3.74 -5.09
N TRP A 176 -1.73 4.85 -4.58
CA TRP A 176 -2.86 5.56 -5.18
C TRP A 176 -2.52 6.41 -6.42
N SER A 177 -1.27 6.36 -6.91
CA SER A 177 -0.87 7.16 -8.09
C SER A 177 -1.53 6.67 -9.39
N GLY A 178 -1.91 5.38 -9.44
CA GLY A 178 -2.35 4.73 -10.67
C GLY A 178 -1.20 4.34 -11.61
N THR A 179 0.05 4.68 -11.29
CA THR A 179 1.23 4.25 -12.03
C THR A 179 1.50 2.78 -11.80
N VAL A 180 1.80 2.04 -12.87
CA VAL A 180 2.20 0.64 -12.81
C VAL A 180 3.67 0.51 -13.13
N VAL A 181 4.40 -0.20 -12.26
CA VAL A 181 5.79 -0.59 -12.46
C VAL A 181 5.80 -2.05 -12.90
N ALA A 182 6.51 -2.35 -13.99
CA ALA A 182 6.66 -3.69 -14.53
C ALA A 182 8.15 -4.07 -14.63
N LEU A 183 8.47 -5.28 -14.19
CA LEU A 183 9.79 -5.88 -14.33
C LEU A 183 9.83 -6.73 -15.60
N ILE A 184 10.71 -6.41 -16.54
CA ILE A 184 10.83 -7.07 -17.85
C ILE A 184 12.25 -7.52 -18.15
N ASP A 185 12.39 -8.41 -19.13
CA ASP A 185 13.70 -8.79 -19.68
C ASP A 185 14.11 -7.74 -20.73
N ASP A 186 15.21 -7.04 -20.48
CA ASP A 186 15.73 -6.01 -21.38
C ASP A 186 16.34 -6.61 -22.67
N ILE A 187 16.82 -7.86 -22.62
CA ILE A 187 17.33 -8.57 -23.80
C ILE A 187 16.17 -9.02 -24.70
N ARG A 188 15.03 -9.35 -24.10
CA ARG A 188 13.81 -9.79 -24.78
C ARG A 188 12.63 -8.93 -24.34
N PRO A 189 12.60 -7.66 -24.76
CA PRO A 189 11.58 -6.72 -24.31
C PRO A 189 10.20 -7.19 -24.76
N VAL A 190 9.22 -6.95 -23.90
CA VAL A 190 7.83 -7.30 -24.14
C VAL A 190 7.04 -6.06 -24.54
N PHE A 191 6.05 -6.23 -25.42
CA PHE A 191 5.17 -5.13 -25.77
C PHE A 191 4.15 -4.88 -24.66
N LEU A 192 4.32 -3.78 -23.92
CA LEU A 192 3.43 -3.38 -22.82
C LEU A 192 2.28 -2.44 -23.28
N GLY A 193 2.14 -2.23 -24.59
CA GLY A 193 1.18 -1.28 -25.17
C GLY A 193 1.64 0.17 -25.12
N ASP A 194 0.76 1.07 -25.56
CA ASP A 194 1.06 2.51 -25.72
C ASP A 194 1.11 3.29 -24.39
N ASN A 195 0.96 2.60 -23.25
CA ASN A 195 0.98 3.21 -21.91
C ASN A 195 2.38 3.18 -21.27
N LEU A 196 3.41 2.75 -22.02
CA LEU A 196 4.79 2.78 -21.56
C LEU A 196 5.28 4.23 -21.57
N VAL A 197 5.33 4.85 -20.40
CA VAL A 197 5.85 6.21 -20.25
C VAL A 197 7.38 6.23 -20.18
N TYR A 198 7.99 5.16 -19.65
CA TYR A 198 9.42 5.10 -19.40
C TYR A 198 9.96 3.67 -19.32
N HIS A 199 11.19 3.47 -19.78
CA HIS A 199 11.94 2.22 -19.69
C HIS A 199 13.35 2.52 -19.15
N ALA A 200 13.73 1.88 -18.04
CA ALA A 200 15.07 1.93 -17.47
C ALA A 200 15.85 0.66 -17.81
N PHE A 201 17.12 0.83 -18.20
CA PHE A 201 18.08 -0.26 -18.32
C PHE A 201 18.55 -0.72 -16.95
N SER A 202 18.92 -2.00 -16.82
CA SER A 202 19.52 -2.53 -15.59
C SER A 202 20.80 -1.75 -15.25
N SER A 203 20.86 -1.16 -14.06
CA SER A 203 22.04 -0.45 -13.59
C SER A 203 22.25 -0.69 -12.09
N SER A 204 23.49 -0.51 -11.63
CA SER A 204 23.88 -0.71 -10.23
C SER A 204 23.37 0.37 -9.25
N GLY A 205 22.49 1.27 -9.70
CA GLY A 205 21.98 2.38 -8.89
C GLY A 205 20.91 3.18 -9.63
N ALA A 206 19.76 2.55 -9.90
CA ALA A 206 18.65 3.06 -10.70
C ALA A 206 18.41 4.58 -10.56
N SER A 207 18.26 5.30 -11.69
CA SER A 207 17.71 6.65 -11.68
C SER A 207 16.62 6.82 -12.74
N VAL A 208 15.53 7.46 -12.31
CA VAL A 208 14.39 7.88 -13.13
C VAL A 208 14.24 9.38 -12.89
N GLU A 209 14.14 10.18 -13.94
CA GLU A 209 13.80 11.60 -13.79
C GLU A 209 12.83 12.06 -14.88
N PHE A 210 11.68 12.59 -14.44
CA PHE A 210 10.85 13.50 -15.22
C PHE A 210 10.61 14.75 -14.38
N LEU A 211 11.08 15.90 -14.87
CA LEU A 211 10.68 17.23 -14.42
C LEU A 211 9.82 17.89 -15.49
N ARG A 212 8.57 18.20 -15.10
CA ARG A 212 7.80 19.36 -15.57
C ARG A 212 6.93 19.88 -14.44
#